data_AF-A0A7Y2ULA8-F1
#
_entry.id   AF-A0A7Y2ULA8-F1
#
_cell.length_a   1.000
_cell.length_b   1.000
_cell.length_c   1.000
_cell.angle_alpha   90.00
_cell.angle_beta   90.00
_cell.angle_gamma   90.00
#
_symmetry.space_group_name_H-M   'P 1'
#
loop_
_entity.id
_entity.type
_entity.pdbx_description
1 polymer ?
#
loop_
_entity_poly.entity_id
_entity_poly.type
_entity_poly.pdbx_seq_one_letter_code
_entity_poly.pdbx_strand_id
1 'polypeptide(L)' 'DRNLLRVAIYELLFQDDVPAQVAINEAVEIAKRFGTQESPAFVNGVLDAVQQSRQ' A
#
# COMPACT_ATOMS: atom_id res chain seq x y z
N ASP A 1 -4.26 4.54 8.42
CA ASP A 1 -4.76 4.02 7.12
C ASP A 1 -4.82 5.07 6.03
N ARG A 2 -5.69 6.10 6.11
CA ARG A 2 -5.83 7.11 5.04
C ARG A 2 -4.50 7.74 4.57
N ASN A 3 -3.67 8.23 5.49
CA ASN A 3 -2.41 8.89 5.12
C ASN A 3 -1.41 7.90 4.52
N LEU A 4 -1.36 6.67 5.05
CA LEU A 4 -0.51 5.60 4.54
C LEU A 4 -0.91 5.20 3.12
N LEU A 5 -2.21 5.01 2.86
CA LEU A 5 -2.72 4.71 1.53
C LEU A 5 -2.38 5.81 0.52
N ARG A 6 -2.43 7.09 0.91
CA ARG A 6 -2.05 8.20 0.01
C ARG A 6 -0.59 8.10 -0.44
N VAL A 7 0.32 7.79 0.48
CA VAL A 7 1.75 7.67 0.17
C VAL A 7 2.00 6.42 -0.68
N ALA A 8 1.46 5.27 -0.26
CA ALA A 8 1.68 4.01 -0.97
C ALA A 8 1.06 4.02 -2.38
N ILE A 9 -0.12 4.62 -2.57
CA ILE A 9 -0.73 4.79 -3.90
C ILE A 9 0.10 5.74 -4.75
N TYR A 10 0.63 6.82 -4.18
CA TYR A 10 1.53 7.71 -4.91
C TYR A 10 2.78 6.97 -5.41
N GLU A 11 3.45 6.19 -4.54
CA GLU A 11 4.60 5.38 -4.94
C GLU A 11 4.21 4.37 -6.03
N LEU A 12 3.10 3.65 -5.86
CA LEU A 12 2.62 2.66 -6.83
C LEU A 12 2.30 3.23 -8.22
N LEU A 13 1.87 4.49 -8.31
CA LEU A 13 1.42 5.10 -9.56
C LEU A 13 2.48 5.97 -10.23
N PHE A 14 3.41 6.53 -9.47
CA PHE A 14 4.30 7.58 -9.97
C PHE A 14 5.79 7.33 -9.70
N GLN A 15 6.18 6.24 -9.03
CA GLN A 15 7.57 5.91 -8.78
C GLN A 15 7.95 4.59 -9.47
N ASP A 16 8.38 4.68 -10.73
CA ASP A 16 8.72 3.50 -11.54
C ASP A 16 9.98 2.76 -11.05
N ASP A 17 10.83 3.43 -10.26
CA ASP A 17 12.03 2.84 -9.66
C ASP A 17 11.72 1.94 -8.44
N VAL A 18 10.49 1.97 -7.94
CA VAL A 18 10.05 1.18 -6.79
C VAL A 18 9.18 0.02 -7.27
N PRO A 19 9.62 -1.24 -7.08
CA PRO A 19 8.79 -2.39 -7.41
C PRO A 19 7.47 -2.36 -6.63
N ALA A 20 6.35 -2.53 -7.32
CA ALA A 20 5.02 -2.44 -6.71
C ALA A 20 4.85 -3.36 -5.49
N GLN A 21 5.40 -4.57 -5.55
CA GLN A 21 5.33 -5.52 -4.44
C GLN A 21 6.12 -5.05 -3.20
N VAL A 22 7.22 -4.31 -3.39
CA VAL A 22 7.98 -3.72 -2.28
C VAL A 22 7.15 -2.61 -1.63
N ALA A 23 6.57 -1.70 -2.42
CA ALA A 23 5.72 -0.62 -1.91
C ALA A 23 4.51 -1.16 -1.11
N ILE A 24 3.87 -2.24 -1.60
CA ILE A 24 2.76 -2.90 -0.89
C ILE A 24 3.23 -3.51 0.43
N ASN A 25 4.33 -4.28 0.42
CA ASN A 25 4.85 -4.93 1.63
C ASN A 25 5.22 -3.90 2.71
N GLU A 26 5.92 -2.83 2.35
CA GLU A 26 6.32 -1.78 3.30
C GLU A 26 5.09 -1.05 3.86
N ALA A 27 4.09 -0.78 3.02
CA ALA A 27 2.84 -0.19 3.50
C ALA A 27 2.13 -1.10 4.51
N VAL A 28 2.11 -2.43 4.28
CA VAL A 28 1.52 -3.40 5.21
C VAL A 28 2.29 -3.44 6.54
N GLU A 29 3.62 -3.38 6.53
CA GLU A 29 4.42 -3.33 7.77
C GLU A 29 4.19 -2.04 8.56
N ILE A 30 4.08 -0.89 7.88
CA ILE A 30 3.72 0.38 8.54
C ILE A 30 2.31 0.29 9.14
N ALA A 31 1.36 -0.33 8.44
CA ALA A 31 0.00 -0.56 8.95
C ALA A 31 0.00 -1.45 10.21
N LYS A 32 0.82 -2.50 10.26
CA LYS A 32 0.98 -3.34 11.46
C LYS A 32 1.52 -2.56 12.66
N ARG A 33 2.43 -1.61 12.40
CA ARG A 33 3.10 -0.84 13.46
C ARG A 33 2.27 0.31 14.02
N PHE A 34 1.47 0.96 13.19
CA PHE A 34 0.78 2.21 13.55
C PHE A 34 -0.74 2.19 13.38
N GLY A 35 -1.30 1.13 12.79
CA GLY A 35 -2.73 0.96 12.58
C GLY A 35 -3.41 0.15 13.68
N THR A 36 -4.63 -0.31 13.39
CA THR A 36 -5.36 -1.28 14.21
C THR A 36 -5.03 -2.70 13.78
N GLN A 37 -5.60 -3.72 14.44
CA GLN A 37 -5.45 -5.12 14.00
C GLN A 37 -5.99 -5.37 12.58
N GLU A 38 -6.96 -4.57 12.13
CA GLU A 38 -7.59 -4.72 10.81
C GLU A 38 -6.82 -3.98 9.71
N SER A 39 -6.02 -2.97 10.07
CA SER A 39 -5.31 -2.11 9.13
C SER A 39 -4.39 -2.85 8.14
N PRO A 40 -3.60 -3.88 8.52
CA PRO A 40 -2.72 -4.58 7.59
C PRO A 40 -3.49 -5.26 6.44
N ALA A 41 -4.57 -5.97 6.78
CA ALA A 41 -5.40 -6.66 5.79
C ALA A 41 -6.16 -5.67 4.90
N PHE A 42 -6.67 -4.59 5.49
CA PHE A 42 -7.35 -3.52 4.77
C PHE A 42 -6.40 -2.82 3.78
N VAL A 43 -5.19 -2.43 4.22
CA VAL A 43 -4.19 -1.78 3.37
C VAL A 43 -3.75 -2.70 2.23
N ASN A 44 -3.45 -3.97 2.51
CA ASN A 44 -3.06 -4.93 1.48
C ASN A 44 -4.14 -5.05 0.39
N GLY A 45 -5.40 -5.26 0.78
CA GLY A 45 -6.50 -5.41 -0.17
C GLY A 45 -6.75 -4.17 -1.03
N VAL A 46 -6.62 -2.97 -0.47
CA VAL A 46 -6.77 -1.72 -1.24
C VAL A 46 -5.63 -1.56 -2.25
N LEU A 47 -4.38 -1.79 -1.84
CA LEU A 47 -3.23 -1.61 -2.74
C LEU A 47 -3.18 -2.68 -3.85
N ASP A 48 -3.58 -3.92 -3.56
CA ASP A 48 -3.75 -4.97 -4.57
C ASP A 48 -4.79 -4.57 -5.63
N ALA A 49 -5.93 -4.02 -5.21
CA ALA A 49 -6.96 -3.55 -6.13
C ALA A 49 -6.47 -2.39 -7.01
N VAL A 50 -5.72 -1.45 -6.44
CA VAL A 50 -5.09 -0.34 -7.19
C VAL A 50 -4.09 -0.89 -8.21
N GLN A 51 -3.22 -1.84 -7.81
CA GLN A 51 -2.25 -2.46 -8.71
C GLN A 51 -2.93 -3.17 -9.89
N GLN A 52 -4.03 -3.89 -9.64
CA GLN A 52 -4.80 -4.57 -10.69
C GLN A 52 -5.44 -3.57 -11.67
N SER A 53 -5.91 -2.42 -11.18
CA SER A 53 -6.51 -1.39 -12.04
C SER A 53 -5.52 -0.67 -12.97
N ARG A 54 -4.21 -0.86 -12.77
CA ARG A 54 -3.14 -0.32 -13.63
C ARG A 54 -2.89 -1.19 -14.88
N GLN A 55 -3.35 -2.45 -14.89
CA GLN A 55 -3.22 -3.38 -16.02
C GLN A 55 -4.37 -3.22 -17.01
#